data_AF-A0A3L7XL92-F1
#
_entry.id   AF-A0A3L7XL92-F1
#
_cell.length_a   1.000
_cell.length_b   1.000
_cell.length_c   1.000
_cell.angle_alpha   90.00
_cell.angle_beta   90.00
_cell.angle_gamma   90.00
#
_symmetry.space_group_name_H-M   'P 1'
#
loop_
_entity.id
_entity.type
_entity.pdbx_description
1 polymer ?
#
loop_
_entity_poly.entity_id
_entity_poly.type
_entity_poly.pdbx_seq_one_letter_code
_entity_poly.pdbx_strand_id
1 'polypeptide(L)'
;MTSKAAPAIAPPAVGDAVVVDYLMRRWRRRFDVMTVGQAQVALAMPASLPQRLRVLRWLKRNPTAWRQPARWDATPYTLTLTEDEKLLARHLVDGRAPEDAVKRADFDEARAAVAVNGLRAFGVLREDALADDLTPFLAGNGFTFHTVKVEGAPAYNVPCVIDFLLLLDEVYPHDRLTIEDACELTHRPLRVRLDQGEVVETEPKATFLLRGGSCGTNNLFRSEAAARTWLADHPDACTEGAPVEAYHRAMLLMGITLGTIDALRRTPDEYRALVAEGIRRVTKSKKTKKRK
;
A
#
# COMPACT_ATOMS: atom_id res chain seq x y z
N MET A 1 -11.32 -42.07 -7.21
CA MET A 1 -11.75 -40.92 -6.40
C MET A 1 -12.32 -39.86 -7.32
N THR A 2 -13.65 -39.77 -7.44
CA THR A 2 -14.31 -38.73 -8.24
C THR A 2 -14.29 -37.43 -7.43
N SER A 3 -13.51 -36.46 -7.90
CA SER A 3 -13.53 -35.09 -7.35
C SER A 3 -14.95 -34.54 -7.49
N LYS A 4 -15.63 -34.39 -6.35
CA LYS A 4 -16.96 -33.78 -6.31
C LYS A 4 -16.79 -32.32 -6.70
N ALA A 5 -17.35 -31.93 -7.85
CA ALA A 5 -17.29 -30.55 -8.32
C ALA A 5 -17.76 -29.62 -7.19
N ALA A 6 -16.93 -28.62 -6.87
CA ALA A 6 -17.31 -27.62 -5.87
C ALA A 6 -18.63 -26.96 -6.32
N PRO A 7 -19.60 -26.77 -5.42
CA PRO A 7 -20.88 -26.19 -5.77
C PRO A 7 -20.67 -24.80 -6.40
N ALA A 8 -21.46 -24.51 -7.45
CA ALA A 8 -21.44 -23.22 -8.11
C ALA A 8 -21.67 -22.10 -7.08
N ILE A 9 -20.81 -21.09 -7.09
CA ILE A 9 -20.88 -20.00 -6.12
C ILE A 9 -22.02 -19.07 -6.53
N ALA A 10 -22.98 -18.89 -5.62
CA ALA A 10 -24.10 -18.00 -5.86
C ALA A 10 -23.63 -16.58 -6.20
N PRO A 11 -24.32 -15.87 -7.11
CA PRO A 11 -24.01 -14.49 -7.40
C PRO A 11 -24.19 -13.60 -6.15
N PRO A 12 -23.45 -12.49 -6.05
CA PRO A 12 -23.62 -11.53 -4.97
C PRO A 12 -25.03 -10.90 -5.01
N ALA A 13 -25.56 -10.49 -3.86
CA ALA A 13 -26.80 -9.70 -3.80
C ALA A 13 -26.67 -8.42 -4.65
N VAL A 14 -27.77 -7.84 -5.15
CA VAL A 14 -27.74 -6.72 -6.12
C VAL A 14 -26.79 -5.60 -5.69
N GLY A 15 -26.87 -5.12 -4.45
CA GLY A 15 -25.95 -4.09 -3.94
C GLY A 15 -24.50 -4.55 -3.81
N ASP A 16 -24.26 -5.83 -3.51
CA ASP A 16 -22.92 -6.39 -3.43
C ASP A 16 -22.32 -6.57 -4.84
N ALA A 17 -23.15 -6.90 -5.83
CA ALA A 17 -22.76 -7.05 -7.23
C ALA A 17 -22.25 -5.74 -7.83
N VAL A 18 -22.92 -4.62 -7.53
CA VAL A 18 -22.50 -3.28 -7.98
C VAL A 18 -21.12 -2.92 -7.44
N VAL A 19 -20.86 -3.19 -6.16
CA VAL A 19 -19.56 -2.94 -5.52
C VAL A 19 -18.48 -3.84 -6.12
N VAL A 20 -18.76 -5.14 -6.28
CA VAL A 20 -17.81 -6.10 -6.89
C VAL A 20 -17.47 -5.68 -8.31
N ASP A 21 -18.45 -5.38 -9.15
CA ASP A 21 -18.26 -4.98 -10.54
C ASP A 21 -17.44 -3.68 -10.65
N TYR A 22 -17.70 -2.70 -9.77
CA TYR A 22 -16.89 -1.50 -9.69
C TYR A 22 -15.43 -1.79 -9.30
N LEU A 23 -15.21 -2.62 -8.27
CA LEU A 23 -13.87 -3.07 -7.87
C LEU A 23 -13.16 -3.78 -9.03
N MET A 24 -13.83 -4.71 -9.72
CA MET A 24 -13.26 -5.44 -10.86
C MET A 24 -12.80 -4.49 -11.98
N ARG A 25 -13.58 -3.45 -12.30
CA ARG A 25 -13.20 -2.46 -13.31
C ARG A 25 -12.00 -1.62 -12.88
N ARG A 26 -11.98 -1.18 -11.63
CA ARG A 26 -10.88 -0.37 -11.07
C ARG A 26 -9.59 -1.20 -11.00
N TRP A 27 -9.68 -2.43 -10.53
CA TRP A 27 -8.55 -3.36 -10.42
C TRP A 27 -7.95 -3.82 -11.75
N ARG A 28 -8.64 -3.60 -12.87
CA ARG A 28 -8.05 -3.74 -14.22
C ARG A 28 -7.16 -2.56 -14.60
N ARG A 29 -7.33 -1.41 -13.95
CA ARG A 29 -6.44 -0.27 -14.09
C ARG A 29 -5.16 -0.52 -13.31
N ARG A 30 -4.08 0.06 -13.79
CA ARG A 30 -2.74 -0.22 -13.28
C ARG A 30 -2.55 0.41 -11.90
N PHE A 31 -2.07 -0.37 -10.93
CA PHE A 31 -1.84 0.01 -9.53
C PHE A 31 -3.07 0.53 -8.76
N ASP A 32 -4.26 0.34 -9.30
CA ASP A 32 -5.49 0.81 -8.70
C ASP A 32 -6.08 -0.28 -7.82
N VAL A 33 -5.67 -0.31 -6.57
CA VAL A 33 -6.01 -1.33 -5.57
C VAL A 33 -7.04 -0.74 -4.60
N MET A 34 -8.23 -0.51 -5.11
CA MET A 34 -9.31 0.08 -4.31
C MET A 34 -9.87 -0.92 -3.29
N THR A 35 -10.13 -0.48 -2.05
CA THR A 35 -10.80 -1.30 -1.05
C THR A 35 -12.32 -1.29 -1.23
N VAL A 36 -13.02 -2.24 -0.61
CA VAL A 36 -14.51 -2.24 -0.60
C VAL A 36 -15.07 -0.93 -0.03
N GLY A 37 -14.45 -0.38 1.02
CA GLY A 37 -14.88 0.90 1.62
C GLY A 37 -14.67 2.08 0.67
N GLN A 38 -13.51 2.14 0.00
CA GLN A 38 -13.23 3.16 -1.02
C GLN A 38 -14.20 3.06 -2.20
N ALA A 39 -14.56 1.85 -2.63
CA ALA A 39 -15.56 1.64 -3.67
C ALA A 39 -16.95 2.11 -3.25
N GLN A 40 -17.36 1.86 -1.99
CA GLN A 40 -18.64 2.38 -1.46
C GLN A 40 -18.66 3.91 -1.52
N VAL A 41 -17.59 4.58 -1.09
CA VAL A 41 -17.47 6.04 -1.16
C VAL A 41 -17.54 6.53 -2.61
N ALA A 42 -16.79 5.92 -3.52
CA ALA A 42 -16.79 6.30 -4.94
C ALA A 42 -18.15 6.13 -5.63
N LEU A 43 -18.96 5.19 -5.13
CA LEU A 43 -20.33 4.93 -5.60
C LEU A 43 -21.41 5.72 -4.84
N ALA A 44 -21.01 6.63 -3.95
CA ALA A 44 -21.91 7.36 -3.05
C ALA A 44 -22.82 6.43 -2.21
N MET A 45 -22.32 5.24 -1.87
CA MET A 45 -23.00 4.27 -1.01
C MET A 45 -22.62 4.48 0.46
N PRO A 46 -23.54 4.29 1.41
CA PRO A 46 -23.21 4.31 2.83
C PRO A 46 -22.19 3.21 3.18
N ALA A 47 -21.28 3.54 4.11
CA ALA A 47 -20.37 2.55 4.66
C ALA A 47 -21.16 1.42 5.36
N SER A 48 -20.83 0.17 5.05
CA SER A 48 -21.56 -1.00 5.60
C SER A 48 -20.64 -2.18 5.84
N LEU A 49 -20.30 -2.45 7.10
CA LEU A 49 -19.52 -3.62 7.50
C LEU A 49 -20.19 -4.94 7.07
N PRO A 50 -21.50 -5.15 7.24
CA PRO A 50 -22.16 -6.37 6.74
C PRO A 50 -21.98 -6.60 5.24
N GLN A 51 -22.06 -5.54 4.42
CA GLN A 51 -21.78 -5.63 2.99
C GLN A 51 -20.31 -5.94 2.71
N ARG A 52 -19.37 -5.24 3.37
CA ARG A 52 -17.93 -5.52 3.25
C ARG A 52 -17.60 -6.99 3.52
N LEU A 53 -18.21 -7.59 4.54
CA LEU A 53 -18.02 -9.01 4.89
C LEU A 53 -18.65 -9.98 3.89
N ARG A 54 -19.80 -9.64 3.28
CA ARG A 54 -20.37 -10.43 2.18
C ARG A 54 -19.47 -10.39 0.95
N VAL A 55 -19.00 -9.21 0.57
CA VAL A 55 -18.07 -9.02 -0.56
C VAL A 55 -16.75 -9.78 -0.32
N LEU A 56 -16.13 -9.68 0.86
CA LEU A 56 -14.95 -10.48 1.20
C LEU A 56 -15.21 -11.98 1.04
N ARG A 57 -16.29 -12.49 1.65
CA ARG A 57 -16.60 -13.93 1.60
C ARG A 57 -16.77 -14.39 0.16
N TRP A 58 -17.37 -13.55 -0.69
CA TRP A 58 -17.45 -13.81 -2.12
C TRP A 58 -16.06 -13.80 -2.78
N LEU A 59 -15.22 -12.80 -2.55
CA LEU A 59 -13.85 -12.71 -3.10
C LEU A 59 -12.98 -13.91 -2.68
N LYS A 60 -13.04 -14.34 -1.42
CA LYS A 60 -12.33 -15.53 -0.92
C LYS A 60 -12.71 -16.80 -1.67
N ARG A 61 -13.99 -16.94 -2.03
CA ARG A 61 -14.50 -18.10 -2.79
C ARG A 61 -14.22 -17.99 -4.29
N ASN A 62 -13.97 -16.79 -4.80
CA ASN A 62 -13.77 -16.51 -6.22
C ASN A 62 -12.35 -15.93 -6.49
N PRO A 63 -11.29 -16.74 -6.32
CA PRO A 63 -9.91 -16.27 -6.49
C PRO A 63 -9.62 -15.70 -7.87
N THR A 64 -10.28 -16.18 -8.92
CA THR A 64 -10.14 -15.67 -10.29
C THR A 64 -10.58 -14.21 -10.43
N ALA A 65 -11.50 -13.73 -9.58
CA ALA A 65 -11.99 -12.35 -9.63
C ALA A 65 -10.89 -11.34 -9.24
N TRP A 66 -10.05 -11.67 -8.27
CA TRP A 66 -9.01 -10.76 -7.78
C TRP A 66 -7.58 -11.19 -8.14
N ARG A 67 -7.38 -12.32 -8.85
CA ARG A 67 -6.04 -12.74 -9.29
C ARG A 67 -5.44 -11.86 -10.38
N GLN A 68 -6.23 -11.13 -11.18
CA GLN A 68 -5.67 -10.18 -12.16
C GLN A 68 -4.99 -8.96 -11.52
N PRO A 69 -5.57 -8.28 -10.51
CA PRO A 69 -4.85 -7.29 -9.72
C PRO A 69 -3.75 -7.89 -8.82
N ALA A 70 -3.77 -9.20 -8.56
CA ALA A 70 -2.74 -9.91 -7.79
C ALA A 70 -1.36 -10.04 -8.48
N ARG A 71 -1.14 -9.38 -9.63
CA ARG A 71 0.22 -9.19 -10.19
C ARG A 71 1.18 -8.45 -9.24
N TRP A 72 0.64 -7.84 -8.19
CA TRP A 72 1.35 -7.07 -7.16
C TRP A 72 1.18 -7.68 -5.78
N ASP A 73 1.03 -9.00 -5.71
CA ASP A 73 0.84 -9.78 -4.48
C ASP A 73 -0.36 -9.32 -3.61
N ALA A 74 -1.33 -8.62 -4.20
CA ALA A 74 -2.54 -8.21 -3.49
C ALA A 74 -3.38 -9.44 -3.13
N THR A 75 -3.74 -9.55 -1.84
CA THR A 75 -4.64 -10.59 -1.33
C THR A 75 -6.05 -10.02 -1.12
N PRO A 76 -7.11 -10.86 -1.01
CA PRO A 76 -8.44 -10.37 -0.64
C PRO A 76 -8.43 -9.50 0.61
N TYR A 77 -7.55 -9.79 1.57
CA TYR A 77 -7.44 -9.01 2.79
C TYR A 77 -6.83 -7.63 2.54
N THR A 78 -5.76 -7.56 1.75
CA THR A 78 -5.20 -6.27 1.29
C THR A 78 -6.27 -5.42 0.58
N LEU A 79 -7.21 -6.07 -0.10
CA LEU A 79 -8.31 -5.47 -0.88
C LEU A 79 -9.58 -5.15 -0.06
N THR A 80 -9.70 -5.62 1.18
CA THR A 80 -10.91 -5.41 2.00
C THR A 80 -10.67 -4.68 3.30
N LEU A 81 -9.45 -4.79 3.86
CA LEU A 81 -9.08 -4.05 5.06
C LEU A 81 -8.87 -2.57 4.73
N THR A 82 -9.43 -1.70 5.57
CA THR A 82 -9.18 -0.25 5.54
C THR A 82 -7.78 0.07 6.06
N GLU A 83 -7.35 1.30 5.80
CA GLU A 83 -6.11 1.87 6.30
C GLU A 83 -6.07 1.81 7.84
N ASP A 84 -7.17 2.11 8.50
CA ASP A 84 -7.27 2.10 9.97
C ASP A 84 -7.15 0.70 10.55
N GLU A 85 -7.82 -0.27 9.93
CA GLU A 85 -7.73 -1.68 10.33
C GLU A 85 -6.29 -2.19 10.13
N LYS A 86 -5.64 -1.87 9.02
CA LYS A 86 -4.24 -2.22 8.76
C LYS A 86 -3.28 -1.58 9.76
N LEU A 87 -3.46 -0.29 10.05
CA LEU A 87 -2.65 0.44 11.00
C LEU A 87 -2.76 -0.15 12.42
N LEU A 88 -3.98 -0.45 12.86
CA LEU A 88 -4.20 -1.11 14.14
C LEU A 88 -3.57 -2.51 14.17
N ALA A 89 -3.72 -3.29 13.09
CA ALA A 89 -3.12 -4.62 12.98
C ALA A 89 -1.59 -4.60 13.09
N ARG A 90 -0.91 -3.61 12.50
CA ARG A 90 0.54 -3.43 12.64
C ARG A 90 0.97 -3.26 14.10
N HIS A 91 0.28 -2.41 14.85
CA HIS A 91 0.56 -2.23 16.28
C HIS A 91 0.35 -3.52 17.08
N LEU A 92 -0.69 -4.29 16.78
CA LEU A 92 -0.92 -5.58 17.43
C LEU A 92 0.19 -6.58 17.11
N VAL A 93 0.65 -6.63 15.86
CA VAL A 93 1.75 -7.52 15.43
C VAL A 93 3.07 -7.18 16.13
N ASP A 94 3.30 -5.91 16.45
CA ASP A 94 4.42 -5.46 17.29
C ASP A 94 4.28 -5.86 18.78
N GLY A 95 3.32 -6.71 19.13
CA GLY A 95 3.11 -7.21 20.48
C GLY A 95 2.42 -6.21 21.42
N ARG A 96 1.73 -5.19 20.89
CA ARG A 96 0.95 -4.25 21.73
C ARG A 96 -0.39 -4.87 22.11
N ALA A 97 -0.81 -4.64 23.35
CA ALA A 97 -2.17 -4.95 23.78
C ALA A 97 -3.18 -4.06 23.00
N PRO A 98 -4.44 -4.51 22.78
CA PRO A 98 -5.42 -3.76 21.99
C PRO A 98 -5.62 -2.31 22.40
N GLU A 99 -5.69 -2.02 23.70
CA GLU A 99 -5.86 -0.66 24.23
C GLU A 99 -4.66 0.25 23.90
N ASP A 100 -3.43 -0.24 24.07
CA ASP A 100 -2.21 0.51 23.71
C ASP A 100 -2.10 0.68 22.19
N ALA A 101 -2.50 -0.34 21.42
CA ALA A 101 -2.52 -0.27 19.96
C ALA A 101 -3.45 0.83 19.45
N VAL A 102 -4.68 0.92 19.99
CA VAL A 102 -5.65 1.99 19.69
C VAL A 102 -5.08 3.36 20.05
N LYS A 103 -4.50 3.50 21.24
CA LYS A 103 -3.90 4.77 21.70
C LYS A 103 -2.74 5.20 20.80
N ARG A 104 -1.89 4.27 20.37
CA ARG A 104 -0.73 4.57 19.50
C ARG A 104 -1.14 4.91 18.07
N ALA A 105 -2.21 4.29 17.58
CA ALA A 105 -2.82 4.61 16.30
C ALA A 105 -3.51 5.98 16.29
N ASP A 106 -3.67 6.62 17.46
CA ASP A 106 -4.32 7.92 17.63
C ASP A 106 -5.79 7.90 17.16
N PHE A 107 -6.50 6.83 17.53
CA PHE A 107 -7.92 6.66 17.19
C PHE A 107 -8.80 7.19 18.31
N ASP A 108 -9.85 7.92 17.92
CA ASP A 108 -10.99 8.15 18.82
C ASP A 108 -11.78 6.85 19.03
N GLU A 109 -12.72 6.88 19.99
CA GLU A 109 -13.51 5.71 20.37
C GLU A 109 -14.30 5.13 19.20
N ALA A 110 -14.89 5.98 18.35
CA ALA A 110 -15.70 5.53 17.22
C ALA A 110 -14.84 4.83 16.15
N ARG A 111 -13.70 5.42 15.80
CA ARG A 111 -12.74 4.88 14.83
C ARG A 111 -12.10 3.59 15.36
N ALA A 112 -11.75 3.55 16.65
CA ALA A 112 -11.26 2.35 17.32
C ALA A 112 -12.28 1.21 17.27
N ALA A 113 -13.54 1.50 17.62
CA ALA A 113 -14.61 0.51 17.57
C ALA A 113 -14.80 -0.05 16.16
N VAL A 114 -14.78 0.80 15.13
CA VAL A 114 -14.88 0.36 13.73
C VAL A 114 -13.69 -0.53 13.34
N ALA A 115 -12.45 -0.11 13.63
CA ALA A 115 -11.25 -0.86 13.28
C ALA A 115 -11.19 -2.23 13.99
N VAL A 116 -11.46 -2.26 15.30
CA VAL A 116 -11.51 -3.50 16.10
C VAL A 116 -12.59 -4.45 15.58
N ASN A 117 -13.81 -3.94 15.33
CA ASN A 117 -14.90 -4.75 14.80
C ASN A 117 -14.58 -5.30 13.40
N GLY A 118 -13.91 -4.49 12.57
CA GLY A 118 -13.34 -4.94 11.30
C GLY A 118 -12.40 -6.10 11.50
N LEU A 119 -11.30 -5.91 12.25
CA LEU A 119 -10.28 -6.93 12.48
C LEU A 119 -10.86 -8.23 13.05
N ARG A 120 -11.82 -8.16 13.98
CA ARG A 120 -12.55 -9.34 14.48
C ARG A 120 -13.34 -10.03 13.38
N ALA A 121 -14.10 -9.28 12.59
CA ALA A 121 -14.90 -9.85 11.53
C ALA A 121 -14.08 -10.45 10.38
N PHE A 122 -12.86 -9.96 10.15
CA PHE A 122 -11.91 -10.54 9.19
C PHE A 122 -11.10 -11.71 9.77
N GLY A 123 -11.16 -11.93 11.09
CA GLY A 123 -10.46 -12.99 11.80
C GLY A 123 -8.99 -12.70 12.08
N VAL A 124 -8.57 -11.42 11.98
CA VAL A 124 -7.22 -10.97 12.39
C VAL A 124 -7.12 -10.95 13.91
N LEU A 125 -8.20 -10.49 14.56
CA LEU A 125 -8.34 -10.48 16.02
C LEU A 125 -9.37 -11.56 16.42
N ARG A 126 -9.02 -12.40 17.40
CA ARG A 126 -9.93 -13.36 18.05
C ARG A 126 -10.02 -12.99 19.51
N GLU A 127 -11.23 -12.66 19.97
CA GLU A 127 -11.45 -12.06 21.29
C GLU A 127 -10.61 -10.77 21.43
N ASP A 128 -9.54 -10.82 22.21
CA ASP A 128 -8.61 -9.70 22.47
C ASP A 128 -7.15 -10.03 22.10
N ALA A 129 -6.94 -11.09 21.29
CA ALA A 129 -5.63 -11.50 20.81
C ALA A 129 -5.58 -11.62 19.29
N LEU A 130 -4.38 -11.52 18.71
CA LEU A 130 -4.16 -11.85 17.30
C LEU A 130 -4.49 -13.32 17.04
N ALA A 131 -4.93 -13.63 15.82
CA ALA A 131 -5.08 -15.01 15.38
C ALA A 131 -3.73 -15.75 15.43
N ASP A 132 -3.78 -17.04 15.82
CA ASP A 132 -2.58 -17.89 15.94
C ASP A 132 -1.79 -18.01 14.63
N ASP A 133 -2.49 -17.94 13.50
CA ASP A 133 -1.89 -17.94 12.16
C ASP A 133 -2.19 -16.62 11.45
N LEU A 134 -1.16 -15.79 11.32
CA LEU A 134 -1.21 -14.53 10.59
C LEU A 134 -0.73 -14.64 9.14
N THR A 135 -0.24 -15.80 8.71
CA THR A 135 0.32 -16.03 7.37
C THR A 135 -0.63 -15.56 6.25
N PRO A 136 -1.95 -15.84 6.30
CA PRO A 136 -2.87 -15.40 5.25
C PRO A 136 -3.03 -13.87 5.15
N PHE A 137 -2.75 -13.15 6.23
CA PHE A 137 -2.88 -11.69 6.31
C PHE A 137 -1.58 -10.98 5.96
N LEU A 138 -0.43 -11.58 6.30
CA LEU A 138 0.90 -11.04 6.03
C LEU A 138 1.41 -11.35 4.62
N ALA A 139 0.75 -12.26 3.90
CA ALA A 139 1.10 -12.56 2.52
C ALA A 139 1.02 -11.33 1.61
N GLY A 140 2.00 -11.20 0.71
CA GLY A 140 2.07 -10.13 -0.28
C GLY A 140 2.33 -8.76 0.33
N ASN A 141 1.36 -7.84 0.23
CA ASN A 141 1.49 -6.49 0.80
C ASN A 141 1.17 -6.44 2.29
N GLY A 142 0.78 -7.56 2.91
CA GLY A 142 0.50 -7.62 4.34
C GLY A 142 -0.49 -6.55 4.82
N PHE A 143 -0.13 -5.88 5.90
CA PHE A 143 -0.84 -4.71 6.43
C PHE A 143 -0.32 -3.38 5.87
N THR A 144 0.39 -3.39 4.75
CA THR A 144 0.80 -2.17 4.06
C THR A 144 -0.31 -1.55 3.24
N PHE A 145 -0.32 -0.22 3.23
CA PHE A 145 -1.22 0.60 2.45
C PHE A 145 -0.50 1.87 2.01
N HIS A 146 -0.78 2.29 0.79
CA HIS A 146 -0.32 3.55 0.24
C HIS A 146 -1.53 4.19 -0.41
N THR A 147 -2.21 5.08 0.31
CA THR A 147 -3.45 5.70 -0.15
C THR A 147 -3.13 6.88 -1.05
N VAL A 148 -3.57 6.82 -2.29
CA VAL A 148 -3.46 7.89 -3.26
C VAL A 148 -4.76 8.68 -3.27
N LYS A 149 -4.65 10.00 -3.09
CA LYS A 149 -5.72 10.98 -3.21
C LYS A 149 -5.38 11.93 -4.36
N VAL A 150 -6.04 11.76 -5.49
CA VAL A 150 -5.97 12.71 -6.61
C VAL A 150 -7.04 13.78 -6.39
N GLU A 151 -6.70 15.05 -6.61
CA GLU A 151 -7.64 16.16 -6.41
C GLU A 151 -8.92 15.96 -7.25
N GLY A 152 -10.08 16.07 -6.61
CA GLY A 152 -11.39 15.87 -7.26
C GLY A 152 -11.77 14.42 -7.58
N ALA A 153 -10.94 13.43 -7.22
CA ALA A 153 -11.23 12.02 -7.48
C ALA A 153 -11.34 11.18 -6.18
N PRO A 154 -12.04 10.03 -6.20
CA PRO A 154 -12.05 9.11 -5.09
C PRO A 154 -10.65 8.57 -4.77
N ALA A 155 -10.35 8.43 -3.47
CA ALA A 155 -9.12 7.83 -3.00
C ALA A 155 -9.05 6.33 -3.37
N TYR A 156 -7.85 5.83 -3.63
CA TYR A 156 -7.57 4.42 -3.89
C TYR A 156 -6.22 4.03 -3.29
N ASN A 157 -5.92 2.74 -3.12
CA ASN A 157 -4.58 2.32 -2.70
C ASN A 157 -3.72 1.88 -3.87
N VAL A 158 -2.40 1.99 -3.71
CA VAL A 158 -1.42 1.35 -4.57
C VAL A 158 -0.72 0.23 -3.79
N PRO A 159 -0.34 -0.87 -4.45
CA PRO A 159 0.29 -2.01 -3.79
C PRO A 159 1.76 -1.74 -3.42
N CYS A 160 2.42 -0.83 -4.13
CA CYS A 160 3.80 -0.47 -3.91
C CYS A 160 4.02 1.02 -4.22
N VAL A 161 4.54 1.76 -3.23
CA VAL A 161 4.82 3.19 -3.40
C VAL A 161 5.89 3.44 -4.47
N ILE A 162 6.93 2.60 -4.56
CA ILE A 162 8.02 2.79 -5.52
C ILE A 162 7.52 2.68 -6.95
N ASP A 163 6.81 1.59 -7.24
CA ASP A 163 6.29 1.33 -8.58
C ASP A 163 5.23 2.38 -8.97
N PHE A 164 4.51 2.92 -7.98
CA PHE A 164 3.60 4.04 -8.21
C PHE A 164 4.32 5.35 -8.53
N LEU A 165 5.39 5.70 -7.79
CA LEU A 165 6.18 6.90 -8.06
C LEU A 165 6.78 6.88 -9.47
N LEU A 166 7.07 5.70 -10.01
CA LEU A 166 7.59 5.51 -11.37
C LEU A 166 6.56 5.75 -12.47
N LEU A 167 5.29 5.84 -12.12
CA LEU A 167 4.19 6.05 -13.06
C LEU A 167 3.63 7.46 -13.07
N LEU A 168 4.06 8.30 -12.13
CA LEU A 168 3.44 9.60 -11.93
C LEU A 168 3.47 10.47 -13.18
N ASP A 169 4.62 10.53 -13.83
CA ASP A 169 4.79 11.35 -15.04
C ASP A 169 4.01 10.78 -16.24
N GLU A 170 3.77 9.47 -16.29
CA GLU A 170 3.00 8.84 -17.37
C GLU A 170 1.48 8.95 -17.15
N VAL A 171 1.02 8.80 -15.90
CA VAL A 171 -0.40 8.63 -15.58
C VAL A 171 -1.02 9.90 -15.02
N TYR A 172 -0.23 10.72 -14.33
CA TYR A 172 -0.65 11.93 -13.63
C TYR A 172 0.25 13.15 -13.94
N PRO A 173 0.62 13.40 -15.22
CA PRO A 173 1.59 14.46 -15.58
C PRO A 173 1.12 15.87 -15.21
N HIS A 174 -0.17 16.06 -14.98
CA HIS A 174 -0.78 17.37 -14.76
C HIS A 174 -1.61 17.44 -13.48
N ASP A 175 -1.67 16.34 -12.73
CA ASP A 175 -2.54 16.24 -11.57
C ASP A 175 -1.80 16.60 -10.28
N ARG A 176 -2.59 17.03 -9.30
CA ARG A 176 -2.20 17.16 -7.92
C ARG A 176 -2.67 15.96 -7.15
N LEU A 177 -1.76 15.31 -6.44
CA LEU A 177 -2.09 14.16 -5.62
C LEU A 177 -1.30 14.08 -4.33
N THR A 178 -1.88 13.42 -3.34
CA THR A 178 -1.23 13.10 -2.07
C THR A 178 -1.18 11.59 -1.91
N ILE A 179 0.00 11.08 -1.55
CA ILE A 179 0.19 9.73 -1.05
C ILE A 179 0.17 9.83 0.47
N GLU A 180 -0.79 9.17 1.11
CA GLU A 180 -0.87 8.98 2.55
C GLU A 180 -0.44 7.56 2.91
N ASP A 181 0.40 7.45 3.93
CA ASP A 181 1.02 6.19 4.35
C ASP A 181 1.30 6.25 5.87
N ALA A 182 1.79 5.16 6.44
CA ALA A 182 2.32 5.09 7.79
C ALA A 182 3.71 4.45 7.76
N CYS A 183 4.64 5.07 8.48
CA CYS A 183 6.02 4.60 8.57
C CYS A 183 6.10 3.15 9.05
N GLU A 184 6.72 2.28 8.27
CA GLU A 184 6.74 0.84 8.56
C GLU A 184 7.27 0.49 9.95
N LEU A 185 8.27 1.23 10.44
CA LEU A 185 8.82 1.00 11.78
C LEU A 185 7.98 1.59 12.92
N THR A 186 7.40 2.78 12.73
CA THR A 186 6.84 3.57 13.84
C THR A 186 5.33 3.70 13.79
N HIS A 187 4.73 3.28 12.69
CA HIS A 187 3.31 3.38 12.33
C HIS A 187 2.75 4.80 12.34
N ARG A 188 3.63 5.80 12.46
CA ARG A 188 3.23 7.20 12.45
C ARG A 188 2.92 7.65 11.02
N PRO A 189 1.92 8.54 10.84
CA PRO A 189 1.53 9.01 9.51
C PRO A 189 2.68 9.63 8.71
N LEU A 190 2.61 9.44 7.40
CA LEU A 190 3.47 9.99 6.38
C LEU A 190 2.59 10.57 5.27
N ARG A 191 3.03 11.69 4.68
CA ARG A 191 2.42 12.25 3.47
C ARG A 191 3.48 12.65 2.46
N VAL A 192 3.20 12.37 1.20
CA VAL A 192 3.99 12.87 0.06
C VAL A 192 3.02 13.58 -0.86
N ARG A 193 3.21 14.88 -1.07
CA ARG A 193 2.42 15.65 -2.03
C ARG A 193 3.17 15.80 -3.33
N LEU A 194 2.40 15.69 -4.40
CA LEU A 194 2.90 15.75 -5.76
C LEU A 194 2.06 16.74 -6.57
N ASP A 195 2.74 17.48 -7.43
CA ASP A 195 2.13 18.44 -8.38
C ASP A 195 2.84 18.26 -9.72
N GLN A 196 2.07 17.98 -10.77
CA GLN A 196 2.57 17.82 -12.14
C GLN A 196 3.72 16.81 -12.24
N GLY A 197 3.49 15.61 -11.69
CA GLY A 197 4.47 14.53 -11.68
C GLY A 197 5.65 14.73 -10.72
N GLU A 198 5.84 15.89 -10.07
CA GLU A 198 6.95 16.13 -9.16
C GLU A 198 6.57 16.00 -7.67
N VAL A 199 7.47 15.45 -6.86
CA VAL A 199 7.35 15.53 -5.38
C VAL A 199 7.65 16.96 -4.93
N VAL A 200 6.61 17.64 -4.43
CA VAL A 200 6.70 19.04 -3.98
C VAL A 200 6.81 19.17 -2.46
N GLU A 201 6.28 18.21 -1.71
CA GLU A 201 6.31 18.24 -0.25
C GLU A 201 6.30 16.83 0.34
N THR A 202 6.96 16.65 1.48
CA THR A 202 6.87 15.45 2.29
C THR A 202 6.68 15.80 3.76
N GLU A 203 5.80 15.09 4.45
CA GLU A 203 5.55 15.23 5.88
C GLU A 203 5.77 13.86 6.56
N PRO A 204 6.82 13.70 7.38
CA PRO A 204 7.85 14.67 7.70
C PRO A 204 8.80 14.94 6.51
N LYS A 205 9.52 16.07 6.56
CA LYS A 205 10.51 16.45 5.53
C LYS A 205 11.62 15.42 5.32
N ALA A 206 11.89 14.61 6.34
CA ALA A 206 12.91 13.56 6.30
C ALA A 206 12.39 12.23 5.72
N THR A 207 11.17 12.19 5.15
CA THR A 207 10.60 10.94 4.62
C THR A 207 11.56 10.27 3.65
N PHE A 208 11.82 8.99 3.93
CA PHE A 208 12.81 8.17 3.28
C PHE A 208 12.13 6.97 2.65
N LEU A 209 12.50 6.67 1.41
CA LEU A 209 11.99 5.54 0.67
C LEU A 209 13.05 4.46 0.67
N LEU A 210 12.67 3.26 1.09
CA LEU A 210 13.51 2.07 1.06
C LEU A 210 12.91 1.05 0.09
N ARG A 211 13.76 0.49 -0.75
CA ARG A 211 13.42 -0.59 -1.66
C ARG A 211 13.86 -1.91 -1.05
N GLY A 212 12.92 -2.67 -0.51
CA GLY A 212 13.20 -3.96 0.12
C GLY A 212 13.19 -5.16 -0.84
N GLY A 213 12.68 -5.01 -2.07
CA GLY A 213 12.73 -6.05 -3.12
C GLY A 213 11.39 -6.64 -3.53
N SER A 214 10.33 -6.43 -2.76
CA SER A 214 8.94 -6.77 -3.11
C SER A 214 8.00 -5.62 -2.74
N CYS A 215 6.74 -5.69 -3.17
CA CYS A 215 5.75 -4.65 -2.86
C CYS A 215 5.53 -4.50 -1.34
N GLY A 216 5.55 -5.61 -0.58
CA GLY A 216 5.44 -5.60 0.88
C GLY A 216 6.67 -5.06 1.63
N THR A 217 7.83 -4.97 0.98
CA THR A 217 9.08 -4.47 1.61
C THR A 217 9.57 -3.15 1.03
N ASN A 218 8.88 -2.62 0.02
CA ASN A 218 9.13 -1.30 -0.56
C ASN A 218 8.32 -0.25 0.19
N ASN A 219 8.86 0.24 1.32
CA ASN A 219 8.11 1.05 2.28
C ASN A 219 8.65 2.48 2.42
N LEU A 220 7.78 3.37 2.92
CA LEU A 220 8.17 4.70 3.36
C LEU A 220 8.48 4.70 4.86
N PHE A 221 9.47 5.51 5.22
CA PHE A 221 9.95 5.70 6.58
C PHE A 221 9.99 7.19 6.92
N ARG A 222 9.77 7.55 8.18
CA ARG A 222 9.88 8.95 8.64
C ARG A 222 11.27 9.55 8.48
N SER A 223 12.29 8.70 8.44
CA SER A 223 13.69 9.09 8.31
C SER A 223 14.54 7.92 7.83
N GLU A 224 15.74 8.22 7.35
CA GLU A 224 16.76 7.21 7.05
C GLU A 224 17.12 6.38 8.29
N ALA A 225 17.19 7.00 9.47
CA ALA A 225 17.47 6.30 10.72
C ALA A 225 16.40 5.24 11.02
N ALA A 226 15.12 5.57 10.81
CA ALA A 226 14.02 4.61 10.97
C ALA A 226 14.13 3.45 9.96
N ALA A 227 14.46 3.74 8.69
CA ALA A 227 14.69 2.69 7.70
C ALA A 227 15.85 1.76 8.10
N ARG A 228 16.96 2.32 8.61
CA ARG A 228 18.12 1.55 9.07
C ARG A 228 17.82 0.68 10.28
N THR A 229 17.02 1.16 11.23
CA THR A 229 16.56 0.35 12.36
C THR A 229 15.69 -0.80 11.89
N TRP A 230 14.74 -0.54 10.98
CA TRP A 230 13.88 -1.59 10.44
C TRP A 230 14.67 -2.67 9.68
N LEU A 231 15.70 -2.27 8.91
CA LEU A 231 16.60 -3.21 8.22
C LEU A 231 17.36 -4.15 9.15
N ALA A 232 17.61 -3.77 10.41
CA ALA A 232 18.27 -4.64 11.37
C ALA A 232 17.44 -5.89 11.69
N ASP A 233 16.11 -5.75 11.66
CA ASP A 233 15.16 -6.86 11.87
C ASP A 233 14.77 -7.56 10.55
N HIS A 234 15.24 -7.05 9.41
CA HIS A 234 14.93 -7.55 8.06
C HIS A 234 16.21 -7.67 7.22
N PRO A 235 17.18 -8.52 7.60
CA PRO A 235 18.49 -8.59 6.96
C PRO A 235 18.43 -9.02 5.47
N ASP A 236 17.36 -9.70 5.06
CA ASP A 236 17.15 -10.13 3.67
C ASP A 236 16.57 -9.02 2.78
N ALA A 237 16.12 -7.90 3.36
CA ALA A 237 15.61 -6.78 2.58
C ALA A 237 16.75 -6.00 1.92
N CYS A 238 16.50 -5.53 0.69
CA CYS A 238 17.48 -4.70 -0.01
C CYS A 238 17.70 -3.35 0.71
N THR A 239 18.96 -2.91 0.73
CA THR A 239 19.42 -1.73 1.50
C THR A 239 19.36 -0.42 0.71
N GLU A 240 18.78 -0.45 -0.50
CA GLU A 240 18.70 0.73 -1.36
C GLU A 240 17.60 1.67 -0.90
N GLY A 241 17.99 2.89 -0.54
CA GLY A 241 17.02 3.93 -0.23
C GLY A 241 17.60 5.32 -0.34
N ALA A 242 16.71 6.30 -0.39
CA ALA A 242 17.05 7.72 -0.38
C ALA A 242 15.86 8.53 0.15
N PRO A 243 16.05 9.82 0.50
CA PRO A 243 14.94 10.74 0.68
C PRO A 243 14.00 10.69 -0.54
N VAL A 244 12.68 10.64 -0.32
CA VAL A 244 11.68 10.40 -1.38
C VAL A 244 11.87 11.33 -2.59
N GLU A 245 12.08 12.63 -2.35
CA GLU A 245 12.31 13.63 -3.41
C GLU A 245 13.57 13.30 -4.24
N ALA A 246 14.66 12.87 -3.60
CA ALA A 246 15.91 12.55 -4.27
C ALA A 246 15.78 11.24 -5.07
N TYR A 247 15.09 10.25 -4.51
CA TYR A 247 14.80 8.99 -5.19
C TYR A 247 13.96 9.23 -6.44
N HIS A 248 12.84 9.97 -6.30
CA HIS A 248 11.96 10.33 -7.41
C HIS A 248 12.68 11.09 -8.53
N ARG A 249 13.45 12.14 -8.20
CA ARG A 249 14.25 12.87 -9.19
C ARG A 249 15.29 12.00 -9.89
N ALA A 250 15.91 11.06 -9.16
CA ALA A 250 16.87 10.14 -9.75
C ALA A 250 16.21 9.24 -10.80
N MET A 251 14.98 8.76 -10.54
CA MET A 251 14.21 7.95 -11.48
C MET A 251 13.87 8.72 -12.75
N LEU A 252 13.37 9.97 -12.61
CA LEU A 252 13.09 10.85 -13.75
C LEU A 252 14.34 11.14 -14.59
N LEU A 253 15.46 11.49 -13.94
CA LEU A 253 16.72 11.79 -14.65
C LEU A 253 17.27 10.60 -15.43
N MET A 254 17.00 9.38 -14.97
CA MET A 254 17.45 8.15 -15.62
C MET A 254 16.47 7.65 -16.67
N GLY A 255 15.33 8.33 -16.89
CA GLY A 255 14.30 7.87 -17.80
C GLY A 255 13.78 6.48 -17.41
N ILE A 256 13.78 6.18 -16.11
CA ILE A 256 13.27 4.90 -15.63
C ILE A 256 11.76 4.97 -15.74
N THR A 257 11.25 4.35 -16.79
CA THR A 257 9.84 4.07 -16.99
C THR A 257 9.51 2.71 -16.41
N LEU A 258 8.22 2.38 -16.34
CA LEU A 258 7.87 1.02 -15.96
C LEU A 258 8.22 -0.02 -17.03
N GLY A 259 8.27 0.37 -18.31
CA GLY A 259 8.82 -0.50 -19.36
C GLY A 259 10.28 -0.85 -19.07
N THR A 260 11.05 0.11 -18.55
CA THR A 260 12.42 -0.08 -18.08
C THR A 260 12.46 -1.07 -16.90
N ILE A 261 11.52 -0.99 -15.94
CA ILE A 261 11.46 -1.93 -14.80
C ILE A 261 11.08 -3.33 -15.23
N ASP A 262 10.08 -3.50 -16.09
CA ASP A 262 9.66 -4.83 -16.55
C ASP A 262 10.81 -5.53 -17.31
N ALA A 263 11.61 -4.77 -18.05
CA ALA A 263 12.84 -5.26 -18.65
C ALA A 263 13.90 -5.62 -17.60
N LEU A 264 14.13 -4.73 -16.63
CA LEU A 264 15.18 -4.87 -15.62
C LEU A 264 14.82 -5.79 -14.44
N ARG A 265 13.56 -6.19 -14.27
CA ARG A 265 13.17 -7.28 -13.35
C ARG A 265 13.87 -8.59 -13.70
N ARG A 266 14.37 -8.73 -14.93
CA ARG A 266 15.21 -9.84 -15.38
C ARG A 266 16.68 -9.69 -14.99
N THR A 267 17.12 -8.49 -14.62
CA THR A 267 18.49 -8.13 -14.25
C THR A 267 18.52 -7.16 -13.04
N PRO A 268 18.19 -7.62 -11.82
CA PRO A 268 18.07 -6.76 -10.64
C PRO A 268 19.30 -5.88 -10.37
N ASP A 269 20.51 -6.38 -10.62
CA ASP A 269 21.78 -5.65 -10.44
C ASP A 269 21.93 -4.43 -11.36
N GLU A 270 21.47 -4.52 -12.61
CA GLU A 270 21.57 -3.41 -13.56
C GLU A 270 20.66 -2.24 -13.13
N TYR A 271 19.46 -2.56 -12.65
CA TYR A 271 18.55 -1.56 -12.11
C TYR A 271 19.10 -0.89 -10.84
N ARG A 272 19.66 -1.71 -9.93
CA ARG A 272 20.35 -1.21 -8.72
C ARG A 272 21.43 -0.18 -9.07
N ALA A 273 22.30 -0.53 -10.02
CA ALA A 273 23.37 0.36 -10.49
C ALA A 273 22.83 1.66 -11.11
N LEU A 274 21.76 1.57 -11.91
CA LEU A 274 21.13 2.73 -12.55
C LEU A 274 20.51 3.70 -11.53
N VAL A 275 19.74 3.17 -10.57
CA VAL A 275 19.13 3.98 -9.50
C VAL A 275 20.19 4.63 -8.63
N ALA A 276 21.22 3.87 -8.22
CA ALA A 276 22.34 4.40 -7.43
C ALA A 276 23.06 5.53 -8.17
N GLU A 277 23.30 5.40 -9.47
CA GLU A 277 23.89 6.47 -10.28
C GLU A 277 23.01 7.71 -10.37
N GLY A 278 21.70 7.55 -10.59
CA GLY A 278 20.74 8.66 -10.57
C GLY A 278 20.78 9.41 -9.24
N ILE A 279 20.76 8.70 -8.11
CA ILE A 279 20.81 9.29 -6.76
C ILE A 279 22.14 10.06 -6.56
N ARG A 280 23.28 9.50 -7.01
CA ARG A 280 24.58 10.20 -6.97
C ARG A 280 24.56 11.50 -7.78
N ARG A 281 23.91 11.53 -8.94
CA ARG A 281 23.80 12.75 -9.78
C ARG A 281 22.95 13.84 -9.12
N VAL A 282 21.78 13.47 -8.58
CA VAL A 282 20.89 14.41 -7.86
C VAL A 282 21.59 15.04 -6.65
N THR A 283 22.27 14.21 -5.85
CA THR A 283 22.95 14.66 -4.63
C THR A 283 24.16 15.54 -4.89
N LYS A 284 24.96 15.26 -5.94
CA LYS A 284 26.08 16.12 -6.36
C LYS A 284 25.60 17.50 -6.83
N SER A 285 24.53 17.56 -7.63
CA SER A 285 23.98 18.83 -8.15
C SER A 285 23.55 19.80 -7.04
N LYS A 286 22.94 19.28 -5.96
CA LYS A 286 22.53 20.10 -4.79
C LYS A 286 23.73 20.72 -4.04
N LYS A 287 24.89 20.04 -3.99
CA LYS A 287 26.10 20.57 -3.32
C LYS A 287 26.74 21.74 -4.07
N THR A 288 26.72 21.73 -5.40
CA THR A 288 27.30 22.80 -6.23
C THR A 288 26.47 24.09 -6.15
N LYS A 289 25.13 23.99 -6.05
CA LYS A 289 24.25 25.16 -5.91
C LYS A 289 24.34 25.86 -4.54
N LYS A 290 24.80 25.18 -3.48
CA LYS A 290 24.98 25.78 -2.14
C LYS A 290 26.31 26.52 -1.94
N ARG A 291 27.25 26.43 -2.90
CA ARG A 291 28.59 27.04 -2.83
C ARG A 291 28.73 28.32 -3.68
N LYS A 292 27.64 28.78 -4.30
CA LYS A 292 27.52 30.06 -4.97
C LYS A 292 26.55 30.93 -4.18
#